data_AF-A0A5R8PL32-F1
#
_entry.id   AF-A0A5R8PL32-F1
#
_cell.length_a   1.000
_cell.length_b   1.000
_cell.length_c   1.000
_cell.angle_alpha   90.00
_cell.angle_beta   90.00
_cell.angle_gamma   90.00
#
_symmetry.space_group_name_H-M   'P 1'
#
loop_
_entity.id
_entity.type
_entity.pdbx_description
1 polymer ?
#
loop_
_entity_poly.entity_id
_entity_poly.type
_entity_poly.pdbx_seq_one_letter_code
_entity_poly.pdbx_strand_id
1 'polypeptide(L)'
;MAEFTTGEAVALELPIARIPTRAGAFFVDVIMQLILGWTLMMGIVSILLPSGLDSAWLATAVLVTTVTVLVGYPVTCETLSRGRTLGKLIFGLRVVRADGGPIDFRHALTRGLAGAIVDFWMLGGFGAIAMISSLCSPNARRIGDVLAGTVVVHGQQTLPIPALAVPPPWLADWATRLDPTPLPDDLALAVRKYLTRLRTLTPEAQLHLGNALTDAVCARLGITRPGDYPPPQILGSIMAERQRRALTTPAVAPPVLGWAGQPAIAR
;
A
#
# COMPACT_ATOMS: atom_id res chain seq x y z
N MET A 1 13.30 0.68 -8.89
CA MET A 1 13.16 1.12 -7.48
C MET A 1 12.97 2.62 -7.52
N ALA A 2 12.05 3.16 -6.74
CA ALA A 2 11.80 4.59 -6.68
C ALA A 2 12.09 5.04 -5.26
N GLU A 3 13.09 5.90 -5.12
CA GLU A 3 13.48 6.52 -3.86
C GLU A 3 12.55 7.71 -3.61
N PHE A 4 11.86 7.70 -2.46
CA PHE A 4 10.99 8.80 -2.07
C PHE A 4 11.48 9.40 -0.76
N THR A 5 11.81 10.69 -0.80
CA THR A 5 12.09 11.49 0.39
C THR A 5 10.75 11.90 0.99
N THR A 6 10.37 11.28 2.11
CA THR A 6 9.24 11.76 2.91
C THR A 6 9.59 13.11 3.56
N GLY A 7 8.59 13.85 4.06
CA GLY A 7 8.79 15.13 4.77
C GLY A 7 9.70 15.06 6.01
N GLU A 8 10.02 13.85 6.47
CA GLU A 8 10.96 13.53 7.56
C GLU A 8 12.39 13.22 7.05
N ALA A 9 12.68 13.43 5.76
CA ALA A 9 13.96 13.09 5.12
C ALA A 9 14.37 11.61 5.25
N VAL A 10 13.41 10.71 5.44
CA VAL A 10 13.63 9.25 5.43
C VAL A 10 13.28 8.71 4.05
N ALA A 11 14.26 8.04 3.42
CA ALA A 11 14.08 7.36 2.14
C ALA A 11 13.17 6.14 2.35
N LEU A 12 11.92 6.20 1.88
CA LEU A 12 10.98 5.09 2.00
C LEU A 12 11.06 4.23 0.72
N GLU A 13 11.71 3.07 0.83
CA GLU A 13 11.75 2.08 -0.24
C GLU A 13 10.40 1.36 -0.35
N LEU A 14 9.48 1.92 -1.13
CA LEU A 14 8.18 1.29 -1.38
C LEU A 14 8.32 0.24 -2.48
N PRO A 15 7.95 -1.04 -2.24
CA PRO A 15 7.95 -2.05 -3.28
C PRO A 15 6.92 -1.69 -4.34
N ILE A 16 7.42 -1.19 -5.48
CA ILE A 16 6.60 -0.79 -6.63
C ILE A 16 5.78 -1.99 -7.08
N ALA A 17 4.49 -1.77 -7.32
CA ALA A 17 3.58 -2.82 -7.72
C ALA A 17 3.98 -3.46 -9.05
N ARG A 18 3.96 -4.80 -9.11
CA ARG A 18 4.21 -5.56 -10.35
C ARG A 18 3.24 -5.10 -11.44
N ILE A 19 3.77 -4.75 -12.61
CA ILE A 19 3.03 -4.27 -13.78
C ILE A 19 1.73 -5.05 -14.08
N PRO A 20 1.70 -6.41 -14.08
CA PRO A 20 0.48 -7.15 -14.41
C PRO A 20 -0.66 -6.99 -13.39
N THR A 21 -0.37 -6.81 -12.09
CA THR A 21 -1.45 -6.65 -11.09
C THR A 21 -2.15 -5.30 -11.21
N ARG A 22 -1.43 -4.27 -11.71
CA ARG A 22 -2.02 -2.97 -12.03
C ARG A 22 -2.88 -3.00 -13.28
N ALA A 23 -2.44 -3.72 -14.32
CA ALA A 23 -3.23 -3.92 -15.53
C ALA A 23 -4.53 -4.68 -15.22
N GLY A 24 -4.46 -5.73 -14.39
CA GLY A 24 -5.64 -6.43 -13.89
C GLY A 24 -6.60 -5.54 -13.10
N ALA A 25 -6.07 -4.74 -12.16
CA ALA A 25 -6.88 -3.80 -11.39
C ALA A 25 -7.59 -2.77 -12.28
N PHE A 26 -6.87 -2.23 -13.29
CA PHE A 26 -7.46 -1.30 -14.24
C PHE A 26 -8.52 -1.96 -15.11
N PHE A 27 -8.30 -3.19 -15.57
CA PHE A 27 -9.29 -3.93 -16.36
C PHE A 27 -10.60 -4.13 -15.59
N VAL A 28 -10.50 -4.50 -14.31
CA VAL A 28 -11.69 -4.61 -13.43
C VAL A 28 -12.36 -3.26 -13.24
N ASP A 29 -11.61 -2.18 -13.03
CA ASP A 29 -12.19 -0.84 -12.90
C ASP A 29 -12.89 -0.38 -14.18
N VAL A 30 -12.36 -0.71 -15.37
CA VAL A 30 -13.01 -0.42 -16.66
C VAL A 30 -14.31 -1.21 -16.80
N ILE A 31 -14.33 -2.50 -16.46
CA ILE A 31 -15.56 -3.30 -16.47
C ILE A 31 -16.61 -2.69 -15.53
N MET A 32 -16.22 -2.31 -14.32
CA MET A 32 -17.13 -1.67 -13.37
C MET A 32 -17.67 -0.33 -13.90
N GLN A 33 -16.82 0.48 -14.55
CA GLN A 33 -17.24 1.71 -15.21
C GLN A 33 -18.23 1.45 -16.36
N LEU A 34 -18.01 0.41 -17.17
CA LEU A 34 -18.93 0.04 -18.26
C LEU A 34 -20.28 -0.42 -17.71
N ILE A 35 -20.31 -1.25 -16.68
CA ILE A 35 -21.54 -1.70 -16.01
C ILE A 35 -22.27 -0.50 -15.42
N LEU A 36 -21.56 0.36 -14.68
CA LEU A 36 -22.14 1.56 -14.08
C LEU A 36 -22.71 2.50 -15.15
N GLY A 37 -21.96 2.74 -16.23
CA GLY A 37 -22.41 3.58 -17.34
C GLY A 37 -23.63 3.01 -18.05
N TRP A 38 -23.67 1.70 -18.29
CA TRP A 38 -24.82 1.03 -18.87
C TRP A 38 -26.06 1.14 -17.97
N THR A 39 -25.94 0.81 -16.68
CA THR A 39 -27.05 0.89 -15.72
C THR A 39 -27.57 2.31 -15.56
N LEU A 40 -26.67 3.30 -15.46
CA LEU A 40 -27.05 4.71 -15.36
C LEU A 40 -27.75 5.20 -16.63
N MET A 41 -27.22 4.86 -17.81
CA MET A 41 -27.82 5.23 -19.09
C MET A 41 -29.22 4.62 -19.26
N MET A 42 -29.38 3.34 -18.94
CA MET A 42 -30.69 2.67 -18.98
C MET A 42 -31.68 3.26 -17.97
N GLY A 43 -31.21 3.63 -16.78
CA GLY A 43 -32.01 4.33 -15.78
C GLY A 43 -32.48 5.70 -16.26
N ILE A 44 -31.57 6.51 -16.81
CA ILE A 44 -31.89 7.84 -17.35
C ILE A 44 -32.86 7.73 -18.52
N VAL A 45 -32.59 6.84 -19.49
CA VAL A 45 -33.46 6.62 -20.65
C VAL A 45 -34.84 6.14 -20.22
N SER A 46 -34.96 5.23 -19.25
CA SER A 46 -36.27 4.75 -18.79
C SER A 46 -37.11 5.83 -18.10
N ILE A 47 -36.49 6.79 -17.42
CA ILE A 47 -37.16 7.95 -16.81
C ILE A 47 -37.59 8.97 -17.88
N LEU A 48 -36.79 9.16 -18.93
CA LEU A 48 -37.04 10.16 -19.98
C LEU A 48 -37.91 9.63 -21.14
N LEU A 49 -38.05 8.31 -21.28
CA LEU A 49 -38.87 7.67 -22.32
C LEU A 49 -40.32 8.17 -22.32
N PRO A 50 -41.00 8.32 -21.16
CA PRO A 50 -42.38 8.81 -21.11
C PRO A 50 -42.54 10.28 -21.47
N SER A 51 -41.48 11.09 -21.34
CA SER A 51 -41.50 12.54 -21.61
C SER A 51 -41.24 12.93 -23.07
N GLY A 52 -40.99 11.95 -23.95
CA GLY A 52 -40.60 12.21 -25.33
C GLY A 52 -39.11 12.55 -25.43
N LEU A 53 -38.31 11.57 -25.87
CA LEU A 53 -36.87 11.74 -26.03
C LEU A 53 -36.56 12.58 -27.26
N ASP A 54 -36.09 13.81 -27.04
CA ASP A 54 -35.43 14.61 -28.07
C ASP A 54 -33.90 14.39 -28.03
N SER A 55 -33.25 14.70 -29.15
CA SER A 55 -31.80 14.74 -29.33
C SER A 55 -31.07 15.52 -28.22
N ALA A 56 -31.65 16.62 -27.73
CA ALA A 56 -31.08 17.39 -26.62
C ALA A 56 -31.06 16.62 -25.29
N TRP A 57 -32.11 15.86 -24.99
CA TRP A 57 -32.19 15.01 -23.80
C TRP A 57 -31.20 13.85 -23.87
N LEU A 58 -31.06 13.23 -25.05
CA LEU A 58 -30.07 12.19 -25.27
C LEU A 58 -28.64 12.72 -25.13
N ALA A 59 -28.33 13.88 -25.70
CA ALA A 59 -27.02 14.52 -25.55
C ALA A 59 -26.69 14.81 -24.09
N THR A 60 -27.66 15.33 -23.33
CA THR A 60 -27.52 15.60 -21.89
C THR A 60 -27.32 14.31 -21.10
N ALA A 61 -28.10 13.27 -21.39
CA ALA A 61 -27.99 11.96 -20.74
C ALA A 61 -26.60 11.33 -20.96
N VAL A 62 -26.09 11.39 -22.20
CA VAL A 62 -24.74 10.92 -22.53
C VAL A 62 -23.69 11.72 -21.76
N LEU A 63 -23.77 13.06 -21.80
CA LEU A 63 -22.79 13.91 -21.11
C LEU A 63 -22.75 13.65 -19.61
N VAL A 64 -23.90 13.64 -18.94
CA VAL A 64 -24.02 13.39 -17.50
C VAL A 64 -23.49 12.01 -17.15
N THR A 65 -23.84 10.99 -17.94
CA THR A 65 -23.36 9.62 -17.73
C THR A 65 -21.85 9.54 -17.88
N THR A 66 -21.29 10.10 -18.95
CA THR A 66 -19.83 10.09 -19.20
C THR A 66 -19.06 10.78 -18.09
N VAL A 67 -19.47 11.99 -17.67
CA VAL A 67 -18.79 12.73 -16.60
C VAL A 67 -18.89 11.98 -15.27
N THR A 68 -20.07 11.45 -14.94
CA THR A 68 -20.30 10.71 -13.69
C THR A 68 -19.47 9.44 -13.63
N VAL A 69 -19.36 8.70 -14.73
CA VAL A 69 -18.61 7.44 -14.77
C VAL A 69 -17.10 7.69 -14.82
N LEU A 70 -16.65 8.64 -15.64
CA LEU A 70 -15.23 8.86 -15.86
C LEU A 70 -14.55 9.64 -14.73
N VAL A 71 -15.26 10.59 -14.11
CA VAL A 71 -14.74 11.41 -13.01
C VAL A 71 -15.41 11.06 -11.69
N GLY A 72 -16.73 10.97 -11.66
CA GLY A 72 -17.49 10.74 -10.43
C GLY A 72 -17.14 9.42 -9.75
N TYR A 73 -17.13 8.30 -10.47
CA TYR A 73 -16.79 6.98 -9.92
C TYR A 73 -15.38 6.91 -9.29
N PRO A 74 -14.26 7.22 -10.00
CA PRO A 74 -12.94 7.11 -9.40
C PRO A 74 -12.76 8.08 -8.22
N VAL A 75 -13.27 9.31 -8.33
CA VAL A 75 -13.15 10.31 -7.26
C VAL A 75 -13.92 9.89 -6.01
N THR A 76 -15.16 9.45 -6.15
CA THR A 76 -15.98 9.01 -5.02
C THR A 76 -15.42 7.75 -4.37
N CYS A 77 -15.09 6.73 -5.17
CA CYS A 77 -14.50 5.49 -4.65
C CYS A 77 -13.20 5.78 -3.89
N GLU A 78 -12.30 6.58 -4.45
CA GLU A 78 -10.99 6.83 -3.84
C GLU A 78 -11.06 7.75 -2.62
N THR A 79 -12.01 8.68 -2.59
CA THR A 79 -12.25 9.53 -1.42
C THR A 79 -12.81 8.70 -0.26
N LEU A 80 -13.83 7.86 -0.52
CA LEU A 80 -14.47 7.06 0.53
C LEU A 80 -13.55 5.94 1.05
N SER A 81 -12.76 5.34 0.18
CA SER A 81 -11.88 4.21 0.51
C SER A 81 -10.46 4.61 0.93
N ARG A 82 -10.17 5.92 1.01
CA ARG A 82 -8.83 6.46 1.28
C ARG A 82 -7.77 5.94 0.30
N GLY A 83 -8.11 5.92 -0.98
CA GLY A 83 -7.20 5.64 -2.11
C GLY A 83 -7.36 4.27 -2.77
N ARG A 84 -8.52 3.63 -2.70
CA ARG A 84 -8.78 2.30 -3.28
C ARG A 84 -10.04 2.29 -4.16
N THR A 85 -9.89 2.06 -5.46
CA THR A 85 -11.01 1.66 -6.32
C THR A 85 -11.33 0.18 -6.12
N LEU A 86 -12.47 -0.31 -6.59
CA LEU A 86 -12.84 -1.73 -6.43
C LEU A 86 -11.82 -2.68 -7.07
N GLY A 87 -11.35 -2.36 -8.29
CA GLY A 87 -10.27 -3.12 -8.94
C GLY A 87 -8.98 -3.06 -8.12
N LYS A 88 -8.59 -1.89 -7.62
CA LYS A 88 -7.43 -1.77 -6.73
C LYS A 88 -7.60 -2.57 -5.45
N LEU A 89 -8.81 -2.67 -4.90
CA LEU A 89 -9.11 -3.42 -3.68
C LEU A 89 -8.91 -4.93 -3.89
N ILE A 90 -9.41 -5.47 -5.00
CA ILE A 90 -9.25 -6.89 -5.38
C ILE A 90 -7.77 -7.27 -5.51
N PHE A 91 -6.97 -6.39 -6.11
CA PHE A 91 -5.53 -6.62 -6.30
C PHE A 91 -4.66 -6.12 -5.13
N GLY A 92 -5.27 -5.68 -4.02
CA GLY A 92 -4.54 -5.23 -2.82
C GLY A 92 -3.71 -3.95 -3.03
N LEU A 93 -4.09 -3.11 -3.99
CA LEU A 93 -3.42 -1.84 -4.31
C LEU A 93 -4.06 -0.67 -3.55
N ARG A 94 -3.25 0.33 -3.24
CA ARG A 94 -3.69 1.57 -2.61
C ARG A 94 -2.92 2.76 -3.16
N VAL A 95 -3.61 3.87 -3.38
CA VAL A 95 -3.00 5.17 -3.69
C VAL A 95 -2.69 5.90 -2.38
N VAL A 96 -1.46 6.38 -2.26
CA VAL A 96 -0.96 7.21 -1.15
C VAL A 96 -0.30 8.46 -1.71
N ARG A 97 -0.21 9.50 -0.88
CA ARG A 97 0.52 10.73 -1.23
C ARG A 97 2.02 10.44 -1.32
N ALA A 98 2.77 11.27 -2.04
CA ALA A 98 4.23 11.18 -2.10
C ALA A 98 4.88 11.16 -0.70
N ASP A 99 4.27 11.83 0.29
CA ASP A 99 4.73 11.84 1.69
C ASP A 99 4.33 10.60 2.50
N GLY A 100 3.68 9.59 1.89
CA GLY A 100 3.19 8.38 2.57
C GLY A 100 1.84 8.52 3.27
N GLY A 101 1.27 9.72 3.34
CA GLY A 101 -0.04 10.01 3.94
C GLY A 101 -1.25 9.48 3.13
N PRO A 102 -2.43 9.37 3.76
CA PRO A 102 -3.68 9.02 3.06
C PRO A 102 -4.05 10.09 2.03
N ILE A 103 -4.80 9.69 0.99
CA ILE A 103 -5.27 10.62 -0.04
C ILE A 103 -6.47 11.44 0.48
N ASP A 104 -6.47 12.75 0.19
CA ASP A 104 -7.62 13.63 0.41
C ASP A 104 -8.47 13.78 -0.85
N PHE A 105 -9.71 14.26 -0.70
CA PHE A 105 -10.63 14.53 -1.82
C PHE A 105 -9.99 15.39 -2.93
N ARG A 106 -9.21 16.42 -2.57
CA ARG A 106 -8.54 17.30 -3.54
C ARG A 106 -7.59 16.53 -4.45
N HIS A 107 -6.82 15.61 -3.87
CA HIS A 107 -5.87 14.77 -4.61
C HIS A 107 -6.61 13.74 -5.49
N ALA A 108 -7.74 13.20 -5.01
CA ALA A 108 -8.57 12.31 -5.81
C ALA A 108 -9.21 13.05 -7.00
N LEU A 109 -9.73 14.27 -6.78
CA LEU A 109 -10.35 15.10 -7.81
C LEU A 109 -9.35 15.56 -8.87
N THR A 110 -8.19 16.07 -8.47
CA THR A 110 -7.15 16.51 -9.44
C THR A 110 -6.70 15.34 -10.29
N ARG A 111 -6.53 14.16 -9.69
CA ARG A 111 -6.18 12.95 -10.44
C ARG A 111 -7.30 12.47 -11.36
N GLY A 112 -8.55 12.49 -10.90
CA GLY A 112 -9.72 12.10 -11.69
C GLY A 112 -9.93 13.00 -12.90
N LEU A 113 -9.82 14.32 -12.72
CA LEU A 113 -9.92 15.30 -13.80
C LEU A 113 -8.73 15.24 -14.75
N ALA A 114 -7.49 15.17 -14.23
CA ALA A 114 -6.31 15.05 -15.07
C ALA A 114 -6.32 13.77 -15.90
N GLY A 115 -6.73 12.64 -15.30
CA GLY A 115 -6.95 11.39 -16.04
C GLY A 115 -8.04 11.52 -17.10
N ALA A 116 -9.21 12.08 -16.76
CA ALA A 116 -10.29 12.25 -17.74
C ALA A 116 -9.91 13.13 -18.94
N ILE A 117 -9.18 14.22 -18.71
CA ILE A 117 -8.81 15.16 -19.78
C ILE A 117 -7.64 14.62 -20.60
N VAL A 118 -6.56 14.17 -19.94
CA VAL A 118 -5.31 13.80 -20.61
C VAL A 118 -5.38 12.38 -21.18
N ASP A 119 -5.92 11.43 -20.41
CA ASP A 119 -5.88 10.02 -20.78
C ASP A 119 -7.07 9.60 -21.66
N PHE A 120 -8.20 10.30 -21.63
CA PHE A 120 -9.43 9.92 -22.35
C PHE A 120 -9.79 10.86 -23.51
N TRP A 121 -9.49 12.16 -23.40
CA TRP A 121 -9.95 13.16 -24.38
C TRP A 121 -8.85 13.71 -25.29
N MET A 122 -7.70 14.12 -24.73
CA MET A 122 -6.67 14.84 -25.50
C MET A 122 -5.75 13.94 -26.32
N LEU A 123 -5.38 12.75 -25.81
CA LEU A 123 -4.37 11.91 -26.45
C LEU A 123 -4.77 10.44 -26.56
N GLY A 124 -5.58 9.89 -25.66
CA GLY A 124 -5.71 8.44 -25.48
C GLY A 124 -7.01 7.83 -25.96
N GLY A 125 -7.00 7.18 -27.12
CA GLY A 125 -8.10 6.34 -27.61
C GLY A 125 -8.62 5.38 -26.53
N PHE A 126 -9.69 5.77 -25.84
CA PHE A 126 -10.35 5.01 -24.78
C PHE A 126 -9.40 4.48 -23.68
N GLY A 127 -8.42 5.28 -23.25
CA GLY A 127 -7.52 4.90 -22.14
C GLY A 127 -6.37 3.94 -22.50
N ALA A 128 -6.21 3.58 -23.78
CA ALA A 128 -5.08 2.77 -24.25
C ALA A 128 -3.72 3.45 -23.99
N ILE A 129 -3.64 4.77 -24.16
CA ILE A 129 -2.41 5.54 -23.92
C ILE A 129 -2.14 5.74 -22.43
N ALA A 130 -3.17 5.74 -21.58
CA ALA A 130 -3.01 5.67 -20.12
C ALA A 130 -2.34 4.36 -19.70
N MET A 131 -2.74 3.25 -20.34
CA MET A 131 -2.14 1.95 -20.14
C MET A 131 -0.69 1.94 -20.64
N ILE A 132 -0.45 2.40 -21.87
CA ILE A 132 0.88 2.41 -22.49
C ILE A 132 1.84 3.34 -21.73
N SER A 133 1.43 4.54 -21.33
CA SER A 133 2.26 5.45 -20.52
C SER A 133 2.55 4.88 -19.13
N SER A 134 1.58 4.20 -18.52
CA SER A 134 1.78 3.45 -17.27
C SER A 134 2.68 2.22 -17.44
N LEU A 135 2.75 1.64 -18.64
CA LEU A 135 3.63 0.51 -18.99
C LEU A 135 5.06 0.98 -19.30
N CYS A 136 5.21 2.17 -19.89
CA CYS A 136 6.50 2.72 -20.31
C CYS A 136 7.21 3.54 -19.22
N SER A 137 6.54 3.93 -18.13
CA SER A 137 7.15 4.75 -17.07
C SER A 137 7.83 3.89 -15.99
N PRO A 138 9.13 4.10 -15.69
CA PRO A 138 9.89 3.30 -14.70
C PRO A 138 9.41 3.46 -13.25
N ASN A 139 8.67 4.53 -12.94
CA ASN A 139 8.01 4.75 -11.65
C ASN A 139 6.50 4.44 -11.69
N ALA A 140 6.00 3.98 -12.85
CA ALA A 140 4.63 3.56 -13.07
C ALA A 140 3.57 4.64 -12.67
N ARG A 141 3.95 5.92 -12.67
CA ARG A 141 3.05 7.05 -12.38
C ARG A 141 2.34 7.48 -13.66
N ARG A 142 1.00 7.54 -13.66
CA ARG A 142 0.22 8.18 -14.72
C ARG A 142 0.47 9.69 -14.71
N ILE A 143 0.17 10.40 -15.80
CA ILE A 143 0.24 11.87 -15.83
C ILE A 143 -0.64 12.47 -14.71
N GLY A 144 -1.83 11.90 -14.50
CA GLY A 144 -2.69 12.27 -13.38
C GLY A 144 -2.12 11.93 -11.99
N ASP A 145 -1.28 10.90 -11.85
CA ASP A 145 -0.59 10.56 -10.59
C ASP A 145 0.53 11.57 -10.29
N VAL A 146 1.27 11.99 -11.34
CA VAL A 146 2.35 12.99 -11.26
C VAL A 146 1.79 14.35 -10.88
N LEU A 147 0.70 14.79 -11.52
CA LEU A 147 0.05 16.07 -11.24
C LEU A 147 -0.58 16.12 -9.85
N ALA A 148 -1.11 14.99 -9.36
CA ALA A 148 -1.69 14.91 -8.03
C ALA A 148 -0.65 14.65 -6.92
N GLY A 149 0.63 14.43 -7.25
CA GLY A 149 1.66 14.08 -6.28
C GLY A 149 1.37 12.77 -5.54
N THR A 150 0.79 11.78 -6.23
CA THR A 150 0.38 10.50 -5.64
C THR A 150 1.12 9.32 -6.25
N VAL A 151 1.18 8.23 -5.49
CA VAL A 151 1.82 6.97 -5.89
C VAL A 151 0.90 5.80 -5.56
N VAL A 152 0.83 4.83 -6.47
CA VAL A 152 0.14 3.56 -6.23
C VAL A 152 1.12 2.57 -5.63
N VAL A 153 0.87 2.13 -4.41
CA VAL A 153 1.64 1.13 -3.70
C VAL A 153 0.79 -0.13 -3.51
N HIS A 154 1.43 -1.28 -3.27
CA HIS A 154 0.68 -2.37 -2.66
C HIS A 154 0.27 -1.90 -1.27
N GLY A 155 -1.04 -1.92 -0.99
CA GLY A 155 -1.51 -1.74 0.38
C GLY A 155 -0.77 -2.76 1.23
N GLN A 156 -0.18 -2.30 2.36
CA GLN A 156 0.63 -3.12 3.25
C GLN A 156 0.11 -4.55 3.21
N GLN A 157 0.90 -5.47 2.65
CA GLN A 157 0.67 -6.87 2.92
C GLN A 157 0.61 -6.93 4.44
N THR A 158 -0.54 -7.29 5.00
CA THR A 158 -0.63 -7.67 6.40
C THR A 158 0.48 -8.67 6.55
N LEU A 159 1.62 -8.25 7.11
CA LEU A 159 2.74 -9.14 7.29
C LEU A 159 2.12 -10.31 8.04
N PRO A 160 2.15 -11.54 7.50
CA PRO A 160 1.59 -12.67 8.19
C PRO A 160 2.15 -12.59 9.59
N ILE A 161 1.27 -12.50 10.59
CA ILE A 161 1.67 -12.43 12.00
C ILE A 161 2.73 -13.52 12.12
N PRO A 162 4.00 -13.17 12.43
CA PRO A 162 5.05 -14.17 12.42
C PRO A 162 4.54 -15.35 13.23
N ALA A 163 4.64 -16.56 12.68
CA ALA A 163 4.00 -17.75 13.23
C ALA A 163 4.43 -18.06 14.69
N LEU A 164 5.39 -17.30 15.23
CA LEU A 164 5.69 -17.17 16.64
C LEU A 164 5.70 -15.68 17.05
N ALA A 165 4.54 -15.03 17.11
CA ALA A 165 4.40 -13.73 17.79
C ALA A 165 4.44 -13.88 19.31
N VAL A 166 4.33 -15.11 19.80
CA VAL A 166 4.40 -15.47 21.22
C VAL A 166 5.48 -16.52 21.39
N PRO A 167 6.50 -16.29 22.25
CA PRO A 167 7.48 -17.31 22.57
C PRO A 167 6.77 -18.49 23.25
N PRO A 168 7.13 -19.75 22.95
CA PRO A 168 6.53 -20.88 23.64
C PRO A 168 6.86 -20.82 25.15
N PRO A 169 6.00 -21.35 26.04
CA PRO A 169 6.13 -21.15 27.49
C PRO A 169 7.50 -21.52 28.06
N TRP A 170 8.13 -22.57 27.52
CA TRP A 170 9.45 -23.05 27.95
C TRP A 170 10.62 -22.16 27.52
N LEU A 171 10.46 -21.33 26.49
CA LEU A 171 11.47 -20.36 26.05
C LEU A 171 11.12 -18.92 26.46
N ALA A 172 9.97 -18.68 27.10
CA ALA A 172 9.51 -17.34 27.45
C ALA A 172 10.48 -16.64 28.43
N ASP A 173 10.89 -17.33 29.50
CA ASP A 173 11.84 -16.81 30.49
C ASP A 173 13.26 -16.60 29.93
N TRP A 174 13.67 -17.46 28.99
CA TRP A 174 14.93 -17.26 28.26
C TRP A 174 14.83 -16.03 27.34
N ALA A 175 13.74 -15.88 26.61
CA ALA A 175 13.55 -14.82 25.64
C ALA A 175 13.50 -13.44 26.29
N THR A 176 12.84 -13.28 27.44
CA THR A 176 12.76 -12.00 28.16
C THR A 176 14.11 -11.48 28.65
N ARG A 177 15.07 -12.37 28.91
CA ARG A 177 16.44 -12.02 29.30
C ARG A 177 17.32 -11.57 28.14
N LEU A 178 16.90 -11.78 26.89
CA LEU A 178 17.66 -11.41 25.71
C LEU A 178 17.52 -9.91 25.42
N ASP A 179 18.61 -9.30 24.97
CA ASP A 179 18.59 -7.99 24.34
C ASP A 179 18.66 -8.15 22.81
N PRO A 180 17.55 -7.97 22.08
CA PRO A 180 17.54 -8.10 20.62
C PRO A 180 18.02 -6.83 19.88
N THR A 181 18.40 -5.76 20.60
CA THR A 181 18.83 -4.47 20.03
C THR A 181 19.99 -4.58 19.02
N PRO A 182 21.05 -5.39 19.23
CA PRO A 182 22.17 -5.45 18.31
C PRO A 182 21.90 -6.25 17.01
N LEU A 183 20.67 -6.74 16.80
CA LEU A 183 20.35 -7.57 15.64
C LEU A 183 20.16 -6.74 14.36
N PRO A 184 20.98 -6.95 13.31
CA PRO A 184 20.83 -6.24 12.04
C PRO A 184 19.47 -6.46 11.39
N ASP A 185 18.94 -5.45 10.72
CA ASP A 185 17.63 -5.51 10.05
C ASP A 185 17.58 -6.57 8.95
N ASP A 186 18.66 -6.71 8.18
CA ASP A 186 18.78 -7.73 7.13
C ASP A 186 18.66 -9.15 7.68
N LEU A 187 19.29 -9.40 8.84
CA LEU A 187 19.26 -10.72 9.48
C LEU A 187 17.88 -11.01 10.07
N ALA A 188 17.24 -10.03 10.71
CA ALA A 188 15.87 -10.16 11.17
C ALA A 188 14.88 -10.38 10.02
N LEU A 189 15.09 -9.72 8.88
CA LEU A 189 14.31 -9.92 7.67
C LEU A 189 14.47 -11.34 7.12
N ALA A 190 15.70 -11.88 7.12
CA ALA A 190 15.99 -13.24 6.70
C ALA A 190 15.29 -14.27 7.61
N VAL A 191 15.38 -14.08 8.94
CA VAL A 191 14.67 -14.92 9.92
C VAL A 191 13.15 -14.88 9.69
N ARG A 192 12.58 -13.69 9.49
CA ARG A 192 11.15 -13.53 9.20
C ARG A 192 10.73 -14.24 7.90
N LYS A 193 11.53 -14.14 6.84
CA LYS A 193 11.28 -14.84 5.56
C LYS A 193 11.30 -16.36 5.75
N TYR A 194 12.26 -16.87 6.53
CA TYR A 194 12.32 -18.28 6.88
C TYR A 194 11.09 -18.75 7.67
N LEU A 195 10.74 -18.06 8.76
CA LEU A 195 9.59 -18.42 9.60
C LEU A 195 8.25 -18.38 8.86
N THR A 196 8.05 -17.39 7.98
CA THR A 196 6.83 -17.28 7.15
C THR A 196 6.73 -18.36 6.07
N ARG A 197 7.87 -18.85 5.57
CA ARG A 197 7.91 -19.90 4.54
C ARG A 197 8.15 -21.30 5.09
N LEU A 198 8.25 -21.47 6.40
CA LEU A 198 8.65 -22.72 7.04
C LEU A 198 7.87 -23.92 6.48
N ARG A 199 6.53 -23.83 6.43
CA ARG A 199 5.65 -24.90 5.93
C ARG A 199 5.75 -25.19 4.42
N THR A 200 6.37 -24.31 3.64
CA THR A 200 6.56 -24.46 2.18
C THR A 200 7.95 -24.99 1.81
N LEU A 201 8.88 -25.03 2.77
CA LEU A 201 10.24 -25.53 2.57
C LEU A 201 10.30 -27.05 2.73
N THR A 202 11.23 -27.69 2.01
CA THR A 202 11.54 -29.11 2.21
C THR A 202 12.12 -29.34 3.61
N PRO A 203 11.95 -30.52 4.22
CA PRO A 203 12.46 -30.81 5.57
C PRO A 203 13.97 -30.56 5.71
N GLU A 204 14.76 -30.90 4.69
CA GLU A 204 16.20 -30.63 4.66
C GLU A 204 16.52 -29.12 4.66
N ALA A 205 15.83 -28.34 3.82
CA ALA A 205 16.01 -26.90 3.77
C ALA A 205 15.57 -26.22 5.08
N GLN A 206 14.52 -26.73 5.73
CA GLN A 206 14.09 -26.23 7.04
C GLN A 206 15.21 -26.38 8.08
N LEU A 207 15.88 -27.54 8.11
CA LEU A 207 16.93 -27.83 9.08
C LEU A 207 18.20 -27.02 8.77
N HIS A 208 18.66 -27.04 7.51
CA HIS A 208 19.88 -26.33 7.09
C HIS A 208 19.75 -24.81 7.26
N LEU A 209 18.69 -24.19 6.73
CA LEU A 209 18.48 -22.74 6.86
C LEU A 209 18.19 -22.35 8.31
N GLY A 210 17.44 -23.18 9.05
CA GLY A 210 17.14 -22.94 10.45
C GLY A 210 18.41 -22.89 11.29
N ASN A 211 19.31 -23.87 11.13
CA ASN A 211 20.59 -23.90 11.83
C ASN A 211 21.47 -22.70 11.44
N ALA A 212 21.66 -22.46 10.14
CA ALA A 212 22.50 -21.35 9.67
C ALA A 212 22.02 -19.98 10.20
N LEU A 213 20.70 -19.74 10.21
CA LEU A 213 20.12 -18.51 10.75
C LEU A 213 20.24 -18.44 12.27
N THR A 214 20.06 -19.56 12.98
CA THR A 214 20.22 -19.60 14.43
C THR A 214 21.64 -19.27 14.83
N ASP A 215 22.63 -19.88 14.15
CA ASP A 215 24.04 -19.67 14.45
C ASP A 215 24.45 -18.21 14.14
N ALA A 216 23.98 -17.66 13.02
CA ALA A 216 24.22 -16.26 12.67
C ALA A 216 23.60 -15.28 13.68
N VAL A 217 22.39 -15.55 14.15
CA VAL A 217 21.71 -14.72 15.16
C VAL A 217 22.41 -14.84 16.52
N CYS A 218 22.76 -16.06 16.96
CA CYS A 218 23.47 -16.30 18.20
C CYS A 218 24.85 -15.62 18.22
N ALA A 219 25.60 -15.72 17.11
CA ALA A 219 26.90 -15.05 16.97
C ALA A 219 26.78 -13.53 17.05
N ARG A 220 25.71 -12.94 16.51
CA ARG A 220 25.47 -11.49 16.57
C ARG A 220 25.02 -11.00 17.93
N LEU A 221 24.19 -11.79 18.62
CA LEU A 221 23.72 -11.45 19.96
C LEU A 221 24.73 -11.81 21.06
N GLY A 222 25.79 -12.55 20.73
CA GLY A 222 26.77 -13.02 21.71
C GLY A 222 26.19 -14.04 22.70
N ILE A 223 25.15 -14.78 22.30
CA ILE A 223 24.44 -15.73 23.15
C ILE A 223 24.79 -17.16 22.78
N THR A 224 24.85 -18.03 23.78
CA THR A 224 24.93 -19.47 23.55
C THR A 224 23.58 -20.00 23.09
N ARG A 225 23.62 -20.91 22.11
CA ARG A 225 22.42 -21.57 21.61
C ARG A 225 21.83 -22.44 22.72
N PRO A 226 20.55 -22.28 23.09
CA PRO A 226 19.92 -23.18 24.05
C PRO A 226 19.80 -24.57 23.41
N GLY A 227 20.45 -25.57 24.03
CA GLY A 227 20.92 -26.80 23.40
C GLY A 227 19.85 -27.79 22.91
N ASP A 228 18.59 -27.65 23.32
CA ASP A 228 17.59 -28.72 23.16
C ASP A 228 16.36 -28.32 22.35
N TYR A 229 16.37 -27.13 21.73
CA TYR A 229 15.18 -26.61 21.04
C TYR A 229 15.35 -26.56 19.53
N PRO A 230 14.27 -26.84 18.77
CA PRO A 230 14.32 -26.77 17.32
C PRO A 230 14.53 -25.32 16.84
N PRO A 231 15.33 -25.10 15.77
CA PRO A 231 15.68 -23.75 15.28
C PRO A 231 14.50 -22.77 15.11
N PRO A 232 13.33 -23.19 14.57
CA PRO A 232 12.19 -22.29 14.42
C PRO A 232 11.68 -21.72 15.76
N GLN A 233 11.76 -22.47 16.85
CA GLN A 233 11.29 -22.03 18.16
C GLN A 233 12.24 -20.98 18.76
N ILE A 234 13.55 -21.18 18.61
CA ILE A 234 14.59 -20.23 19.07
C ILE A 234 14.49 -18.93 18.27
N LEU A 235 14.44 -19.02 16.94
CA LEU A 235 14.33 -17.85 16.07
C LEU A 235 13.01 -17.10 16.29
N GLY A 236 11.92 -17.84 16.48
CA GLY A 236 10.61 -17.27 16.77
C GLY A 236 10.56 -16.50 18.08
N SER A 237 11.16 -17.02 19.15
CA SER A 237 11.16 -16.34 20.46
C SER A 237 12.02 -15.07 20.45
N ILE A 238 13.16 -15.06 19.76
CA ILE A 238 13.99 -13.85 19.58
C ILE A 238 13.21 -12.76 18.81
N MET A 239 12.49 -13.14 17.76
CA MET A 239 11.66 -12.21 16.98
C MET A 239 10.46 -11.68 17.76
N ALA A 240 9.82 -12.53 18.56
CA ALA A 240 8.74 -12.11 19.44
C ALA A 240 9.20 -11.07 20.47
N GLU A 241 10.35 -11.29 21.11
CA GLU A 241 10.89 -10.34 22.08
C GLU A 241 11.31 -9.02 21.43
N ARG A 242 11.95 -9.07 20.25
CA ARG A 242 12.28 -7.87 19.46
C ARG A 242 11.02 -7.04 19.15
N GLN A 243 9.96 -7.71 18.70
CA GLN A 243 8.69 -7.04 18.38
C GLN A 243 8.01 -6.48 19.63
N ARG A 244 8.02 -7.22 20.74
CA ARG A 244 7.48 -6.77 22.03
C ARG A 244 8.14 -5.47 22.48
N ARG A 245 9.47 -5.39 22.43
CA ARG A 245 10.25 -4.19 22.80
C ARG A 245 10.00 -3.01 21.88
N ALA A 246 9.86 -3.26 20.58
CA ALA A 246 9.49 -2.23 19.62
C ALA A 246 8.10 -1.64 19.89
N LEU A 247 7.15 -2.45 20.37
CA LEU A 247 5.80 -2.01 20.72
C LEU A 247 5.72 -1.31 22.09
N THR A 248 6.59 -1.69 23.04
CA THR A 248 6.61 -1.08 24.38
C THR A 248 7.46 0.18 24.46
N THR A 249 8.36 0.42 23.50
CA THR A 249 9.09 1.69 23.42
C THR A 249 8.10 2.75 22.96
N PRO A 250 7.76 3.77 23.79
CA PRO A 250 6.88 4.84 23.35
C PRO A 250 7.54 5.49 22.12
N ALA A 251 6.80 5.57 21.02
CA ALA A 251 7.19 6.37 19.88
C ALA A 251 7.50 7.77 20.45
N VAL A 252 8.77 8.17 20.36
CA VAL A 252 9.20 9.51 20.75
C VAL A 252 8.28 10.45 19.96
N ALA A 253 7.36 11.10 20.65
CA ALA A 253 6.50 12.09 20.03
C ALA A 253 7.46 13.10 19.36
N PRO A 254 7.25 13.44 18.08
CA PRO A 254 8.07 14.48 17.46
C PRO A 254 8.05 15.69 18.39
N PRO A 255 9.19 16.39 18.58
CA PRO A 255 9.22 17.57 19.42
C PRO A 255 8.10 18.49 18.92
N VAL A 256 7.08 18.67 19.75
CA VAL A 256 6.01 19.62 19.46
C VAL A 256 6.74 20.93 19.32
N LEU A 257 6.79 21.46 18.10
CA LEU A 257 7.41 22.74 17.81
C LEU A 257 6.58 23.77 18.55
N GLY A 258 6.94 24.00 19.81
CA GLY A 258 6.32 24.98 20.67
C GLY A 258 6.54 26.32 20.01
N TRP A 259 5.47 26.89 19.48
CA TRP A 259 5.40 28.29 19.12
C TRP A 259 5.47 29.10 20.42
N ALA A 260 6.65 29.14 21.03
CA ALA A 260 6.94 30.03 22.13
C ALA A 260 6.82 31.45 21.58
N GLY A 261 5.79 32.15 22.06
CA GLY A 261 5.52 33.51 21.68
C GLY A 261 6.57 34.50 22.18
N GLN A 262 6.48 35.68 21.56
CA GLN A 262 6.86 37.02 22.05
C GLN A 262 8.34 37.44 21.85
N PRO A 263 8.61 38.75 21.57
CA PRO A 263 8.17 39.85 22.42
C PRO A 263 7.55 41.11 21.77
N ALA A 264 6.98 41.88 22.70
CA ALA A 264 6.32 43.17 22.64
C ALA A 264 6.98 44.22 21.72
N ILE A 265 6.12 44.93 20.99
CA ILE A 265 6.43 46.24 20.40
C ILE A 265 6.10 47.28 21.47
N ALA A 266 7.14 47.90 22.03
CA ALA A 266 7.02 49.10 22.85
C ALA A 266 6.62 50.29 21.96
N ARG A 267 5.60 51.03 22.40
CA ARG A 267 5.36 52.44 22.06
C ARG A 267 5.34 53.23 23.36
#